data_AF-A0A3B9YR14-F1
#
_entry.id   AF-A0A3B9YR14-F1
#
_cell.length_a   1.000
_cell.length_b   1.000
_cell.length_c   1.000
_cell.angle_alpha   90.00
_cell.angle_beta   90.00
_cell.angle_gamma   90.00
#
_symmetry.space_group_name_H-M   'P 1'
#
loop_
_entity.id
_entity.type
_entity.pdbx_description
1 polymer ?
#
loop_
_entity_poly.entity_id
_entity_poly.type
_entity_poly.pdbx_seq_one_letter_code
_entity_poly.pdbx_strand_id
1 'polypeptide(L)'
;DNPFVPKMRSVGGTRSIGRGLAAVGVDTGDTLIAYAAREGQVAADGAGRNSPYASAFARQVTTPGLEIRQLFGRVRDDVRRQVPQQTPVIYGDLGGSAYYFVPPAVAAQPAPAPSTGPAPAPQPSFDPRQIELSFWESIKTSKNKADFEA
;
A
#
# COMPACT_ATOMS: atom_id res chain seq x y z
N ASP A 1 7.01 -10.40 30.29
CA ASP A 1 6.76 -11.42 31.33
C ASP A 1 6.15 -12.68 30.75
N ASN A 2 6.64 -13.87 31.13
CA ASN A 2 6.17 -15.16 30.61
C ASN A 2 5.05 -15.73 31.52
N PRO A 3 3.82 -15.92 31.01
CA PRO A 3 2.66 -16.28 31.83
C PRO A 3 2.67 -17.74 32.33
N PHE A 4 3.65 -18.56 31.91
CA PHE A 4 3.80 -19.95 32.35
C PHE A 4 4.78 -20.13 33.51
N VAL A 5 5.56 -19.08 33.83
CA VAL A 5 6.53 -19.07 34.95
C VAL A 5 5.88 -19.43 36.29
N PRO A 6 4.65 -18.98 36.63
CA PRO A 6 4.02 -19.35 37.90
C PRO A 6 3.61 -20.84 37.96
N LYS A 7 3.48 -21.52 36.81
CA LYS A 7 2.93 -22.89 36.71
C LYS A 7 4.01 -23.97 36.53
N MET A 8 5.25 -23.61 36.21
CA MET A 8 6.37 -24.55 36.15
C MET A 8 7.02 -24.70 37.53
N ARG A 9 6.58 -25.68 38.32
CA ARG A 9 7.38 -26.19 39.45
C ARG A 9 8.62 -26.88 38.87
N SER A 10 9.79 -26.26 39.04
CA SER A 10 11.09 -26.83 38.66
C SER A 10 11.38 -28.05 39.54
N VAL A 11 11.17 -29.25 39.00
CA VAL A 11 11.73 -30.48 39.58
C VAL A 11 13.10 -30.67 38.96
N GLY A 12 14.12 -30.50 39.80
CA GLY A 12 15.56 -30.55 39.54
C GLY A 12 15.98 -31.14 38.19
N GLY A 13 16.48 -30.28 37.31
CA GLY A 13 17.15 -30.70 36.08
C GLY A 13 17.72 -29.49 35.36
N THR A 14 19.02 -29.51 35.10
CA THR A 14 19.82 -28.54 34.35
C THR A 14 19.46 -28.52 32.85
N ARG A 15 18.16 -28.50 32.52
CA ARG A 15 17.74 -28.23 31.14
C ARG A 15 17.84 -26.72 30.92
N SER A 16 18.74 -26.33 30.02
CA SER A 16 18.74 -25.00 29.43
C SER A 16 17.31 -24.69 28.98
N ILE A 17 16.69 -23.68 29.59
CA ILE A 17 15.48 -23.05 29.08
C ILE A 17 15.92 -22.26 27.84
N GLY A 18 16.30 -22.99 26.79
CA GLY A 18 16.50 -22.42 25.47
C GLY A 18 15.17 -21.86 25.01
N ARG A 19 15.21 -20.71 24.33
CA ARG A 19 14.09 -20.04 23.67
C ARG A 19 13.32 -21.08 22.82
N GLY A 20 12.33 -21.72 23.43
CA GLY A 20 11.44 -22.68 22.79
C GLY A 20 10.32 -21.97 22.04
N LEU A 21 9.22 -22.69 21.76
CA LEU A 21 7.99 -22.26 21.08
C LEU A 21 7.22 -21.13 21.80
N ALA A 22 7.91 -20.11 22.29
CA ALA A 22 7.30 -18.91 22.81
C ALA A 22 6.57 -18.20 21.67
N ALA A 23 5.37 -17.69 21.96
CA ALA A 23 4.64 -16.84 21.04
C ALA A 23 5.58 -15.73 20.55
N VAL A 24 5.61 -15.51 19.23
CA VAL A 24 6.37 -14.39 18.66
C VAL A 24 5.74 -13.12 19.19
N GLY A 25 6.43 -12.48 20.14
CA GLY A 25 6.09 -11.15 20.60
C GLY A 25 6.25 -10.20 19.42
N VAL A 26 5.16 -9.55 19.04
CA VAL A 26 5.22 -8.47 18.06
C VAL A 26 5.62 -7.21 18.82
N ASP A 27 6.88 -7.16 19.26
CA ASP A 27 7.43 -6.04 20.06
C ASP A 27 7.75 -4.81 19.19
N THR A 28 7.79 -4.99 17.86
CA THR A 28 7.89 -3.93 16.86
C THR A 28 6.53 -3.69 16.23
N GLY A 29 6.01 -2.47 16.35
CA GLY A 29 4.82 -2.03 15.60
C GLY A 29 4.98 -2.25 14.10
N ASP A 30 3.87 -2.32 13.36
CA ASP A 30 3.82 -2.54 11.91
C ASP A 30 4.31 -3.92 11.44
N THR A 31 4.17 -4.94 12.28
CA THR A 31 4.48 -6.32 11.92
C THR A 31 3.20 -7.16 11.95
N LEU A 32 2.99 -7.94 10.90
CA LEU A 32 1.87 -8.86 10.78
C LEU A 32 2.38 -10.27 10.50
N ILE A 33 1.94 -11.22 11.32
CA ILE A 33 2.30 -12.63 11.23
C ILE A 33 1.04 -13.41 10.88
N ALA A 34 1.03 -14.06 9.72
CA ALA A 34 -0.10 -14.87 9.27
C ALA A 34 0.29 -16.36 9.30
N TYR A 35 -0.43 -17.16 10.10
CA TYR A 35 -0.23 -18.60 10.21
C TYR A 35 -1.31 -19.36 9.45
N ALA A 36 -0.90 -20.47 8.83
CA ALA A 36 -1.80 -21.35 8.08
C ALA A 36 -2.84 -22.05 8.97
N ALA A 37 -2.48 -22.35 10.23
CA ALA A 37 -3.36 -22.98 11.21
C ALA A 37 -3.16 -22.33 12.58
N ARG A 38 -4.23 -22.29 13.38
CA ARG A 38 -4.19 -21.86 14.79
C ARG A 38 -3.40 -22.84 15.65
N GLU A 39 -3.04 -22.38 16.83
CA GLU A 39 -2.48 -23.23 17.88
C GLU A 39 -3.31 -24.50 18.12
N GLY A 40 -2.62 -25.63 18.26
CA GLY A 40 -3.24 -26.94 18.43
C GLY A 40 -3.84 -27.56 17.17
N GLN A 41 -3.75 -26.89 16.00
CA GLN A 41 -4.15 -27.45 14.72
C GLN A 41 -2.94 -27.71 13.81
N VAL A 42 -3.05 -28.75 12.99
CA VAL A 42 -2.07 -29.07 11.95
C VAL A 42 -2.51 -28.38 10.65
N ALA A 43 -1.58 -27.68 10.00
CA ALA A 43 -1.81 -27.14 8.67
C ALA A 43 -1.76 -28.27 7.64
N ALA A 44 -2.78 -28.37 6.79
CA ALA A 44 -2.79 -29.34 5.72
C ALA A 44 -1.84 -28.93 4.60
N ASP A 45 -1.04 -29.88 4.09
CA ASP A 45 -0.17 -29.66 2.93
C ASP A 45 -0.92 -29.79 1.59
N GLY A 46 -2.15 -30.29 1.61
CA GLY A 46 -2.95 -30.54 0.41
C GLY A 46 -2.41 -31.72 -0.41
N ALA A 47 -3.00 -31.92 -1.60
CA ALA A 47 -2.63 -33.01 -2.52
C ALA A 47 -1.76 -32.55 -3.69
N GLY A 48 -1.50 -31.24 -3.80
CA GLY A 48 -0.78 -30.64 -4.92
C GLY A 48 0.61 -30.16 -4.52
N ARG A 49 1.20 -29.29 -5.36
CA ARG A 49 2.53 -28.70 -5.10
C ARG A 49 2.54 -27.71 -3.93
N ASN A 50 1.40 -27.06 -3.66
CA ASN A 50 1.27 -26.03 -2.64
C ASN A 50 0.17 -26.42 -1.65
N SER A 51 0.35 -26.06 -0.38
CA SER A 51 -0.71 -26.18 0.63
C SER A 51 -1.94 -25.34 0.26
N PRO A 52 -3.14 -25.65 0.79
CA PRO A 52 -4.34 -24.85 0.59
C PRO A 52 -4.11 -23.38 0.97
N TYR A 53 -3.36 -23.14 2.05
CA TYR A 53 -2.98 -21.81 2.49
C TYR A 53 -2.05 -21.10 1.50
N ALA A 54 -0.95 -21.74 1.11
CA ALA A 54 0.00 -21.16 0.16
C ALA A 54 -0.66 -20.91 -1.21
N SER A 55 -1.52 -21.83 -1.66
CA SER A 55 -2.29 -21.69 -2.89
C SER A 55 -3.28 -20.54 -2.82
N ALA A 56 -3.98 -20.36 -1.70
CA ALA A 56 -4.90 -19.23 -1.50
C ALA A 56 -4.16 -17.90 -1.46
N PHE A 57 -3.04 -17.83 -0.72
CA PHE A 57 -2.21 -16.64 -0.65
C PHE A 57 -1.67 -16.24 -2.04
N ALA A 58 -1.13 -17.19 -2.80
CA ALA A 58 -0.59 -16.93 -4.14
C ALA A 58 -1.65 -16.37 -5.11
N ARG A 59 -2.93 -16.75 -4.97
CA ARG A 59 -4.02 -16.18 -5.78
C ARG A 59 -4.36 -14.75 -5.40
N GLN A 60 -4.29 -14.42 -4.10
CA GLN A 60 -4.73 -13.11 -3.61
C GLN A 60 -3.62 -12.06 -3.67
N VAL A 61 -2.34 -12.44 -3.50
CA VAL A 61 -1.19 -11.52 -3.46
C VAL A 61 -1.01 -10.69 -4.73
N THR A 62 -1.43 -11.21 -5.87
CA THR A 62 -1.36 -10.52 -7.17
C THR A 62 -2.55 -9.60 -7.44
N THR A 63 -3.54 -9.52 -6.53
CA THR A 63 -4.75 -8.71 -6.72
C THR A 63 -4.43 -7.21 -6.55
N PRO A 64 -4.58 -6.38 -7.59
CA PRO A 64 -4.35 -4.94 -7.49
C PRO A 64 -5.32 -4.26 -6.53
N GLY A 65 -4.81 -3.33 -5.71
CA GLY A 65 -5.62 -2.52 -4.80
C GLY A 65 -6.21 -3.29 -3.62
N LEU A 66 -5.79 -4.53 -3.37
CA LEU A 66 -6.25 -5.32 -2.24
C LEU A 66 -5.42 -5.02 -0.98
N GLU A 67 -6.07 -4.44 0.02
CA GLU A 67 -5.43 -4.11 1.29
C GLU A 67 -5.05 -5.39 2.07
N ILE A 68 -3.91 -5.38 2.78
CA ILE A 68 -3.32 -6.58 3.40
C ILE A 68 -4.26 -7.28 4.40
N ARG A 69 -4.97 -6.55 5.27
CA ARG A 69 -5.91 -7.17 6.23
C ARG A 69 -7.08 -7.83 5.50
N GLN A 70 -7.61 -7.18 4.46
CA GLN A 70 -8.64 -7.79 3.61
C GLN A 70 -8.11 -9.01 2.84
N LEU A 71 -6.87 -8.94 2.35
CA LEU A 71 -6.21 -10.02 1.63
C LEU A 71 -6.18 -11.30 2.48
N PHE A 72 -5.65 -11.21 3.70
CA PHE A 72 -5.58 -12.36 4.58
C PHE A 72 -6.96 -12.82 5.07
N GLY A 73 -7.94 -11.91 5.14
CA GLY A 73 -9.35 -12.28 5.31
C GLY A 73 -9.85 -13.20 4.20
N ARG A 74 -9.60 -12.86 2.93
CA ARG A 74 -9.96 -13.70 1.77
C ARG A 74 -9.20 -15.02 1.76
N VAL A 75 -7.92 -15.01 2.11
CA VAL A 75 -7.11 -16.25 2.25
C VAL A 75 -7.74 -17.17 3.29
N ARG A 76 -8.16 -16.64 4.43
CA ARG A 76 -8.83 -17.42 5.47
C ARG A 76 -10.14 -18.05 4.98
N ASP A 77 -10.95 -17.29 4.23
CA ASP A 77 -12.21 -17.79 3.68
C ASP A 77 -11.99 -18.86 2.61
N ASP A 78 -10.97 -18.72 1.77
CA ASP A 78 -10.55 -19.73 0.80
C ASP A 78 -10.11 -21.03 1.48
N VAL A 79 -9.26 -20.94 2.51
CA VAL A 79 -8.75 -22.11 3.22
C VAL A 79 -9.88 -22.81 3.96
N ARG A 80 -10.78 -22.09 4.63
CA ARG A 80 -11.91 -22.70 5.34
C ARG A 80 -12.87 -23.44 4.41
N ARG A 81 -12.96 -23.03 3.14
CA ARG A 81 -13.73 -23.75 2.11
C ARG A 81 -13.05 -25.05 1.66
N GLN A 82 -11.72 -25.10 1.65
CA GLN A 82 -10.96 -26.28 1.21
C GLN A 82 -10.70 -27.28 2.35
N VAL A 83 -10.37 -26.77 3.54
CA VAL A 83 -10.02 -27.54 4.72
C VAL A 83 -10.79 -26.96 5.92
N PRO A 84 -12.04 -27.38 6.14
CA PRO A 84 -12.93 -26.76 7.15
C PRO A 84 -12.46 -26.96 8.60
N GLN A 85 -11.62 -27.96 8.85
CA GLN A 85 -11.03 -28.21 10.17
C GLN A 85 -9.87 -27.25 10.49
N GLN A 86 -9.27 -26.64 9.47
CA GLN A 86 -8.12 -25.74 9.61
C GLN A 86 -8.59 -24.29 9.70
N THR A 87 -8.08 -23.58 10.70
CA THR A 87 -8.39 -22.17 10.94
C THR A 87 -7.13 -21.32 10.85
N PRO A 88 -6.91 -20.58 9.74
CA PRO A 88 -5.83 -19.59 9.65
C PRO A 88 -6.02 -18.44 10.63
N VAL A 89 -4.91 -17.96 11.20
CA VAL A 89 -4.89 -16.89 12.20
C VAL A 89 -3.84 -15.84 11.85
N ILE A 90 -4.09 -14.60 12.26
CA ILE A 90 -3.22 -13.45 12.04
C ILE A 90 -2.91 -12.84 13.40
N TYR A 91 -1.65 -12.50 13.64
CA TYR A 91 -1.17 -11.80 14.83
C TYR A 91 -0.41 -10.54 14.42
N GLY A 92 -0.34 -9.58 15.32
CA GLY A 92 0.36 -8.33 15.12
C GLY A 92 -0.56 -7.18 14.76
N ASP A 93 0.03 -5.98 14.71
CA ASP A 93 -0.67 -4.73 14.50
C ASP A 93 -0.02 -4.00 13.32
N LEU A 94 -0.86 -3.69 12.34
CA LEU A 94 -0.56 -2.73 11.28
C LEU A 94 -1.32 -1.48 11.69
N GLY A 95 -0.64 -0.35 11.85
CA GLY A 95 -1.29 0.88 12.30
C GLY A 95 -2.43 1.37 11.38
N GLY A 96 -2.80 2.64 11.50
CA GLY A 96 -3.92 3.21 10.71
C GLY A 96 -3.71 3.24 9.20
N SER A 97 -2.49 3.00 8.72
CA SER A 97 -2.14 3.02 7.30
C SER A 97 -2.72 1.82 6.53
N ALA A 98 -3.03 2.04 5.25
CA ALA A 98 -3.38 0.97 4.32
C ALA A 98 -2.13 0.45 3.62
N TYR A 99 -1.94 -0.87 3.66
CA TYR A 99 -0.81 -1.55 3.03
C TYR A 99 -1.30 -2.44 1.89
N TYR A 100 -0.54 -2.52 0.80
CA TYR A 100 -0.89 -3.25 -0.42
C TYR A 100 0.32 -4.00 -0.95
N PHE A 101 0.14 -5.22 -1.45
CA PHE A 101 1.18 -5.91 -2.22
C PHE A 101 1.27 -5.38 -3.65
N VAL A 102 0.12 -5.12 -4.26
CA VAL A 102 0.01 -4.46 -5.57
C VAL A 102 -0.84 -3.21 -5.37
N PRO A 103 -0.25 -2.00 -5.48
CA PRO A 103 -1.00 -0.76 -5.28
C PRO A 103 -2.14 -0.65 -6.30
N PRO A 104 -3.25 0.01 -5.96
CA PRO A 104 -4.30 0.27 -6.93
C PRO A 104 -3.71 1.07 -8.09
N ALA A 105 -4.06 0.69 -9.32
CA ALA A 105 -3.76 1.50 -10.47
C ALA A 105 -4.43 2.86 -10.22
N VAL A 106 -3.63 3.91 -10.00
CA VAL A 106 -4.14 5.27 -10.01
C VAL A 106 -4.65 5.46 -11.42
N ALA A 107 -5.96 5.36 -11.61
CA ALA A 107 -6.57 5.72 -12.86
C ALA A 107 -6.07 7.12 -13.16
N ALA A 108 -5.29 7.26 -14.23
CA ALA A 108 -4.96 8.57 -14.76
C ALA A 108 -6.30 9.31 -14.80
N GLN A 109 -6.40 10.38 -14.02
CA GLN A 109 -7.55 11.27 -14.07
C GLN A 109 -7.87 11.44 -15.55
N PRO A 110 -9.11 11.15 -16.00
CA PRO A 110 -9.45 11.42 -17.38
C PRO A 110 -9.02 12.85 -17.63
N ALA A 111 -8.10 13.03 -18.59
CA ALA A 111 -7.70 14.35 -19.02
C ALA A 111 -9.00 15.15 -19.16
N PRO A 112 -9.10 16.36 -18.58
CA PRO A 112 -10.35 17.11 -18.58
C PRO A 112 -10.88 17.06 -20.00
N ALA A 113 -12.07 16.46 -20.16
CA ALA A 113 -12.71 16.36 -21.46
C ALA A 113 -12.65 17.76 -22.08
N PRO A 114 -12.23 17.92 -23.34
CA PRO A 114 -12.23 19.22 -23.98
C PRO A 114 -13.66 19.75 -23.81
N SER A 115 -13.78 20.80 -22.99
CA SER A 115 -15.05 21.44 -22.73
C SER A 115 -15.57 21.91 -24.07
N THR A 116 -16.59 21.24 -24.60
CA THR A 116 -17.51 21.81 -25.58
C THR A 116 -18.33 22.89 -24.88
N GLY A 117 -17.66 23.96 -24.46
CA GLY A 117 -18.26 25.27 -24.36
C GLY A 117 -18.47 25.82 -25.77
N PRO A 118 -19.42 26.75 -25.99
CA PRO A 118 -19.56 27.40 -27.28
C PRO A 118 -18.20 27.95 -27.71
N ALA A 119 -17.84 27.71 -28.97
CA ALA A 119 -16.57 28.07 -29.58
C ALA A 119 -16.06 29.43 -29.04
N PRO A 120 -14.80 29.52 -28.56
CA PRO A 120 -14.24 30.82 -28.29
C PRO A 120 -14.34 31.63 -29.58
N ALA A 121 -14.94 32.81 -29.50
CA ALA A 121 -14.88 33.79 -30.59
C ALA A 121 -13.42 33.89 -31.07
N PRO A 122 -13.17 34.02 -32.39
CA PRO A 122 -11.82 34.05 -32.92
C PRO A 122 -11.00 35.07 -32.15
N GLN A 123 -10.06 34.59 -31.33
CA GLN A 123 -9.11 35.45 -30.68
C GLN A 123 -8.28 36.09 -31.79
N PRO A 124 -8.10 37.41 -31.80
CA PRO A 124 -7.24 38.04 -32.78
C PRO A 124 -5.87 37.38 -32.67
N SER A 125 -5.40 36.79 -33.76
CA SER A 125 -4.05 36.25 -33.86
C SER A 125 -3.09 37.41 -33.63
N PHE A 126 -2.53 37.49 -32.42
CA PHE A 126 -1.51 38.48 -32.09
C PHE A 126 -0.24 38.08 -32.82
N ASP A 127 0.12 38.85 -33.84
CA ASP A 127 1.36 38.67 -34.58
C ASP A 127 2.50 39.24 -33.72
N PRO A 128 3.44 38.43 -33.20
CA PRO A 128 4.45 38.87 -32.22
C PRO A 128 5.34 40.00 -32.75
N ARG A 129 5.48 40.12 -34.07
CA ARG A 129 6.21 41.22 -34.71
C ARG A 129 5.52 42.58 -34.60
N GLN A 130 4.19 42.62 -34.48
CA GLN A 130 3.45 43.87 -34.26
C GLN A 130 3.62 44.42 -32.84
N ILE A 131 3.77 43.52 -31.85
CA ILE A 131 4.06 43.89 -30.46
C ILE A 131 5.47 44.50 -30.36
N GLU A 132 6.45 43.91 -31.05
CA GLU A 132 7.81 44.47 -31.10
C GLU A 132 7.83 45.84 -31.80
N LEU A 133 7.13 46.02 -32.92
CA LEU A 133 7.07 47.31 -33.62
C LEU A 133 6.43 48.43 -32.79
N SER A 134 5.36 48.13 -32.06
CA SER A 134 4.68 49.10 -31.18
C SER A 134 5.52 49.45 -29.94
N PHE A 135 6.34 48.50 -29.46
CA PHE A 135 7.33 48.75 -28.41
C PHE A 135 8.49 49.64 -28.89
N TRP A 136 8.95 49.47 -30.13
CA TRP A 136 10.01 50.32 -30.70
C TRP A 136 9.53 51.75 -31.05
N GLU A 137 8.25 51.95 -31.35
CA GLU A 137 7.64 53.28 -31.53
C GLU A 137 7.55 54.08 -30.22
N SER A 138 7.26 53.41 -29.09
CA SER A 138 7.12 54.08 -27.79
C SER A 138 8.46 54.55 -27.20
N ILE A 139 9.55 53.81 -27.46
CA ILE A 139 10.90 54.22 -27.04
C ILE A 139 11.42 55.39 -27.88
N LYS A 140 11.13 55.45 -29.18
CA LYS A 140 11.57 56.57 -30.05
C LYS A 140 10.91 57.90 -29.72
N THR A 141 9.72 57.87 -29.13
CA THR A 141 8.95 59.08 -28.80
C THR A 141 9.04 59.47 -27.32
N SER A 142 9.71 58.67 -26.49
CA SER A 142 9.96 59.02 -25.08
C SER A 142 10.88 60.24 -24.99
N LYS A 143 10.36 61.31 -24.39
CA LYS A 143 11.10 62.53 -23.99
C LYS A 143 11.38 62.55 -22.49
N ASN A 144 11.38 61.39 -21.84
CA ASN A 144 11.60 61.30 -20.40
C ASN A 144 13.09 61.20 -20.10
N LYS A 145 13.64 62.22 -19.43
CA LYS A 145 15.06 62.30 -19.06
C LYS A 145 15.50 61.18 -18.09
N ALA A 146 14.54 60.55 -17.40
CA ALA A 146 14.78 59.49 -16.42
C ALA A 146 15.18 58.14 -17.03
N ASP A 147 15.04 57.94 -18.36
CA ASP A 147 15.38 56.68 -19.03
C ASP A 147 16.87 56.58 -19.46
N PHE A 148 17.70 57.59 -19.15
CA PHE A 148 19.08 57.73 -19.66
C PHE A 148 20.19 57.81 -18.59
N GLU A 149 19.94 57.49 -17.32
CA GLU A 149 21.01 57.38 -16.31
C GLU A 149 21.32 55.92 -15.96
N ALA A 150 22.59 55.55 -16.09
CA ALA A 150 23.19 54.24 -15.80
C ALA A 150 23.88 54.24 -14.42
#